data_AF-A0A516V1X4-F1
#
_entry.id   AF-A0A516V1X4-F1
#
_cell.length_a   1.000
_cell.length_b   1.000
_cell.length_c   1.000
_cell.angle_alpha   90.00
_cell.angle_beta   90.00
_cell.angle_gamma   90.00
#
_symmetry.space_group_name_H-M   'P 1'
#
loop_
_entity.id
_entity.type
_entity.pdbx_description
1 polymer ?
#
loop_
_entity_poly.entity_id
_entity_poly.type
_entity_poly.pdbx_seq_one_letter_code
_entity_poly.pdbx_strand_id
1 'polypeptide(L)'
;MAILRALMFALLSLAGIATAQAASFDCAKARTGVDKAVCADPKLSEYDERIAAAYKRELDEWNGAIRAYVRNDQRHWLSEIRRIDKNDSEIEANCAEGDLPCLRREYQLRTDEIESSGYRNSGVYQRSDGGGNLLVQAIRNADIRLRLYDRRNSKIIATAQDEAEAQRTGLPQLQRDTFQWDGPDTFILEAADADGQAPADGCALTVHFTEKAATVLQQGGCGGARLEGTYLRDLDDLLTNYEFSPD
;
A
#
# COMPACT_ATOMS: atom_id res chain seq x y z
N MET A 1 -44.43 -54.85 -7.91
CA MET A 1 -43.12 -54.59 -7.25
C MET A 1 -42.05 -54.04 -8.21
N ALA A 2 -42.40 -53.34 -9.29
CA ALA A 2 -41.43 -52.79 -10.25
C ALA A 2 -41.40 -51.24 -10.27
N ILE A 3 -42.32 -50.57 -9.57
CA ILE A 3 -42.44 -49.10 -9.60
C ILE A 3 -41.66 -48.44 -8.45
N LEU A 4 -41.36 -49.17 -7.35
CA LEU A 4 -40.61 -48.65 -6.22
C LEU A 4 -39.08 -48.58 -6.43
N ARG A 5 -38.53 -49.17 -7.50
CA ARG A 5 -37.08 -49.09 -7.81
C ARG A 5 -36.71 -47.89 -8.69
N ALA A 6 -37.68 -47.29 -9.37
CA ALA A 6 -37.44 -46.15 -10.27
C ALA A 6 -37.35 -44.80 -9.54
N LEU A 7 -37.81 -44.73 -8.28
CA LEU A 7 -37.77 -43.50 -7.48
C LEU A 7 -36.46 -43.33 -6.68
N MET A 8 -35.59 -44.34 -6.65
CA MET A 8 -34.34 -44.31 -5.87
C MET A 8 -33.09 -43.92 -6.69
N PHE A 9 -33.23 -43.66 -7.99
CA PHE A 9 -32.13 -43.24 -8.87
C PHE A 9 -32.24 -41.78 -9.36
N ALA A 10 -33.34 -41.08 -9.04
CA ALA A 10 -33.58 -39.71 -9.50
C ALA A 10 -33.26 -38.62 -8.45
N LEU A 11 -32.76 -38.99 -7.26
CA LEU A 11 -32.52 -38.05 -6.15
C LEU A 11 -31.03 -37.84 -5.80
N LEU A 12 -30.08 -38.25 -6.64
CA LEU A 12 -28.64 -38.18 -6.35
C LEU A 12 -27.80 -37.34 -7.34
N SER A 13 -28.42 -36.48 -8.13
CA SER A 13 -27.71 -35.62 -9.10
C SER A 13 -27.72 -34.12 -8.76
N LEU A 14 -27.90 -33.77 -7.48
CA LEU A 14 -27.71 -32.39 -6.97
C LEU A 14 -26.43 -32.27 -6.14
N ALA A 15 -25.36 -32.98 -6.55
CA ALA A 15 -24.05 -32.83 -5.93
C ALA A 15 -23.25 -31.75 -6.66
N GLY A 16 -23.23 -30.56 -6.06
CA GLY A 16 -22.15 -29.57 -6.18
C GLY A 16 -22.01 -28.86 -7.52
N ILE A 17 -22.78 -27.78 -7.71
CA ILE A 17 -22.23 -26.64 -8.45
C ILE A 17 -21.14 -26.09 -7.53
N ALA A 18 -19.92 -26.58 -7.66
CA ALA A 18 -18.76 -25.84 -7.20
C ALA A 18 -18.77 -24.56 -8.05
N THR A 19 -19.34 -23.49 -7.51
CA THR A 19 -19.09 -22.14 -8.02
C THR A 19 -17.58 -22.04 -8.07
N ALA A 20 -17.00 -21.97 -9.26
CA ALA A 20 -15.59 -21.69 -9.40
C ALA A 20 -15.36 -20.36 -8.69
N GLN A 21 -14.86 -20.41 -7.45
CA GLN A 21 -14.39 -19.25 -6.73
C GLN A 21 -13.18 -18.81 -7.51
N ALA A 22 -13.37 -17.77 -8.31
CA ALA A 22 -12.33 -17.32 -9.21
C ALA A 22 -11.30 -16.59 -8.35
N ALA A 23 -10.18 -17.27 -8.12
CA ALA A 23 -8.95 -16.72 -7.57
C ALA A 23 -8.01 -16.43 -8.75
N SER A 24 -6.99 -15.61 -8.56
CA SER A 24 -6.01 -15.31 -9.60
C SER A 24 -5.14 -16.51 -10.01
N PHE A 25 -5.31 -17.66 -9.34
CA PHE A 25 -4.62 -18.91 -9.56
C PHE A 25 -5.55 -20.13 -9.50
N ASP A 26 -5.05 -21.29 -9.93
CA ASP A 26 -5.76 -22.56 -9.88
C ASP A 26 -5.83 -23.10 -8.44
N CYS A 27 -7.02 -23.07 -7.84
CA CYS A 27 -7.24 -23.54 -6.47
C CYS A 27 -6.91 -25.02 -6.25
N ALA A 28 -6.90 -25.86 -7.30
CA ALA A 28 -6.42 -27.24 -7.18
C ALA A 28 -4.91 -27.32 -6.90
N LYS A 29 -4.17 -26.22 -7.09
CA LYS A 29 -2.73 -26.09 -6.85
C LYS A 29 -2.39 -25.28 -5.59
N ALA A 30 -3.38 -24.91 -4.77
CA ALA A 30 -3.15 -24.21 -3.51
C ALA A 30 -2.21 -25.02 -2.60
N ARG A 31 -1.10 -24.41 -2.15
CA ARG A 31 -0.09 -25.08 -1.30
C ARG A 31 -0.01 -24.48 0.09
N THR A 32 -0.08 -23.15 0.16
CA THR A 32 0.08 -22.37 1.39
C THR A 32 -1.25 -22.29 2.16
N GLY A 33 -1.21 -22.00 3.47
CA GLY A 33 -2.42 -21.76 4.24
C GLY A 33 -3.16 -20.53 3.73
N VAL A 34 -2.41 -19.52 3.29
CA VAL A 34 -2.95 -18.35 2.58
C VAL A 34 -3.68 -18.75 1.29
N ASP A 35 -3.07 -19.55 0.41
CA ASP A 35 -3.70 -19.98 -0.86
C ASP A 35 -5.01 -20.72 -0.59
N LYS A 36 -5.02 -21.60 0.42
CA LYS A 36 -6.22 -22.35 0.81
C LYS A 36 -7.31 -21.42 1.35
N ALA A 37 -6.94 -20.42 2.15
CA ALA A 37 -7.88 -19.43 2.66
C ALA A 37 -8.49 -18.59 1.52
N VAL A 38 -7.68 -18.15 0.55
CA VAL A 38 -8.17 -17.46 -0.66
C VAL A 38 -9.18 -18.32 -1.42
N CYS A 39 -8.86 -19.61 -1.62
CA CYS A 39 -9.76 -20.53 -2.33
C CYS A 39 -11.04 -20.88 -1.57
N ALA A 40 -11.03 -20.85 -0.24
CA ALA A 40 -12.18 -21.17 0.59
C ALA A 40 -13.08 -19.95 0.88
N ASP A 41 -12.56 -18.73 0.75
CA ASP A 41 -13.26 -17.51 1.12
C ASP A 41 -13.57 -16.62 -0.09
N PRO A 42 -14.86 -16.39 -0.45
CA PRO A 42 -15.21 -15.57 -1.61
C PRO A 42 -14.66 -14.15 -1.55
N LYS A 43 -14.54 -13.56 -0.35
CA LYS A 43 -14.06 -12.18 -0.20
C LYS A 43 -12.55 -12.09 -0.42
N LEU A 44 -11.78 -13.05 0.10
CA LEU A 44 -10.34 -13.13 -0.21
C LEU A 44 -10.10 -13.43 -1.69
N SER A 45 -10.90 -14.30 -2.30
CA SER A 45 -10.86 -14.58 -3.74
C SER A 45 -11.05 -13.31 -4.58
N GLU A 46 -12.06 -12.49 -4.25
CA GLU A 46 -12.31 -11.19 -4.91
C GLU A 46 -11.10 -10.24 -4.77
N TYR A 47 -10.54 -10.11 -3.56
CA TYR A 47 -9.37 -9.26 -3.35
C TYR A 47 -8.14 -9.77 -4.10
N ASP A 48 -7.90 -11.08 -4.12
CA ASP A 48 -6.80 -11.70 -4.86
C ASP A 48 -6.86 -11.39 -6.36
N GLU A 49 -8.04 -11.49 -6.97
CA GLU A 49 -8.25 -11.12 -8.37
C GLU A 49 -8.01 -9.63 -8.64
N ARG A 50 -8.52 -8.77 -7.76
CA ARG A 50 -8.34 -7.32 -7.82
C ARG A 50 -6.87 -6.92 -7.73
N ILE A 51 -6.15 -7.47 -6.76
CA ILE A 51 -4.70 -7.29 -6.61
C ILE A 51 -3.98 -7.75 -7.87
N ALA A 52 -4.33 -8.91 -8.44
CA ALA A 52 -3.69 -9.42 -9.65
C ALA A 52 -3.97 -8.55 -10.89
N ALA A 53 -5.18 -8.01 -11.01
CA ALA A 53 -5.55 -7.08 -12.09
C ALA A 53 -4.83 -5.73 -11.95
N ALA A 54 -4.83 -5.16 -10.74
CA ALA A 54 -4.14 -3.92 -10.43
C ALA A 54 -2.63 -4.06 -10.66
N TYR A 55 -1.99 -5.10 -10.13
CA TYR A 55 -0.58 -5.39 -10.37
C TYR A 55 -0.23 -5.40 -11.86
N LYS A 56 -1.06 -5.99 -12.73
CA LYS A 56 -0.83 -5.97 -14.18
C LYS A 56 -0.87 -4.56 -14.77
N ARG A 57 -1.80 -3.71 -14.32
CA ARG A 57 -1.90 -2.30 -14.74
C ARG A 57 -0.67 -1.51 -14.27
N GLU A 58 -0.29 -1.64 -13.00
CA GLU A 58 0.83 -0.89 -12.42
C GLU A 58 2.19 -1.25 -13.06
N LEU A 59 2.34 -2.45 -13.64
CA LEU A 59 3.54 -2.83 -14.40
C LEU A 59 3.78 -2.01 -15.68
N ASP A 60 2.74 -1.34 -16.18
CA ASP A 60 2.76 -0.52 -17.40
C ASP A 60 2.72 0.99 -17.11
N GLU A 61 2.48 1.39 -15.85
CA GLU A 61 2.56 2.78 -15.40
C GLU A 61 3.93 3.39 -15.70
N TRP A 62 3.93 4.69 -15.99
CA TRP A 62 5.12 5.40 -16.47
C TRP A 62 5.80 4.70 -17.66
N ASN A 63 5.02 4.14 -18.59
CA ASN A 63 5.52 3.33 -19.71
C ASN A 63 6.43 2.16 -19.25
N GLY A 64 6.14 1.60 -18.07
CA GLY A 64 6.91 0.53 -17.45
C GLY A 64 8.19 0.98 -16.72
N ALA A 65 8.44 2.29 -16.57
CA ALA A 65 9.63 2.78 -15.88
C ALA A 65 9.70 2.32 -14.42
N ILE A 66 8.56 2.10 -13.76
CA ILE A 66 8.49 1.69 -12.35
C ILE A 66 8.36 0.17 -12.16
N ARG A 67 8.47 -0.63 -13.24
CA ARG A 67 8.24 -2.08 -13.23
C ARG A 67 9.07 -2.84 -12.19
N ALA A 68 10.30 -2.41 -11.94
CA ALA A 68 11.16 -3.01 -10.93
C ALA A 68 10.59 -2.83 -9.52
N TYR A 69 10.21 -1.61 -9.16
CA TYR A 69 9.57 -1.28 -7.89
C TYR A 69 8.29 -2.10 -7.68
N VAL A 70 7.37 -2.10 -8.65
CA VAL A 70 6.09 -2.84 -8.56
C VAL A 70 6.31 -4.33 -8.30
N ARG A 71 7.32 -4.93 -8.95
CA ARG A 71 7.67 -6.35 -8.72
C ARG A 71 8.26 -6.58 -7.33
N ASN A 72 9.14 -5.70 -6.87
CA ASN A 72 9.80 -5.84 -5.58
C ASN A 72 8.80 -5.66 -4.44
N ASP A 73 7.96 -4.64 -4.53
CA ASP A 73 6.87 -4.36 -3.59
C ASP A 73 5.87 -5.54 -3.51
N GLN A 74 5.38 -6.03 -4.65
CA GLN A 74 4.46 -7.17 -4.66
C GLN A 74 5.10 -8.45 -4.09
N ARG A 75 6.39 -8.71 -4.38
CA ARG A 75 7.10 -9.87 -3.79
C ARG A 75 7.27 -9.72 -2.29
N HIS A 76 7.57 -8.50 -1.83
CA HIS A 76 7.69 -8.20 -0.41
C HIS A 76 6.36 -8.45 0.30
N TRP A 77 5.26 -7.88 -0.19
CA TRP A 77 3.92 -8.12 0.36
C TRP A 77 3.56 -9.62 0.41
N LEU A 78 3.82 -10.36 -0.68
CA LEU A 78 3.59 -11.82 -0.71
C LEU A 78 4.47 -12.58 0.29
N SER A 79 5.69 -12.11 0.55
CA SER A 79 6.58 -12.70 1.56
C SER A 79 6.00 -12.49 2.96
N GLU A 80 5.55 -11.28 3.28
CA GLU A 80 4.98 -10.93 4.58
C GLU A 80 3.71 -11.72 4.86
N ILE A 81 2.76 -11.76 3.91
CA ILE A 81 1.50 -12.46 4.13
C ILE A 81 1.68 -13.97 4.28
N ARG A 82 2.71 -14.56 3.64
CA ARG A 82 3.04 -15.98 3.77
C ARG A 82 3.77 -16.34 5.06
N ARG A 83 4.19 -15.35 5.87
CA ARG A 83 4.74 -15.63 7.21
C ARG A 83 3.69 -16.26 8.13
N ILE A 84 2.41 -16.09 7.84
CA ILE A 84 1.29 -16.73 8.56
C ILE A 84 1.47 -18.26 8.63
N ASP A 85 2.09 -18.88 7.60
CA ASP A 85 2.31 -20.33 7.55
C ASP A 85 3.61 -20.77 8.23
N LYS A 86 4.40 -19.83 8.76
CA LYS A 86 5.67 -20.12 9.44
C LYS A 86 5.46 -20.11 10.95
N ASN A 87 5.61 -21.28 11.57
CA ASN A 87 5.72 -21.41 13.03
C ASN A 87 7.16 -21.13 13.49
N ASP A 88 7.69 -19.95 13.18
CA ASP A 88 8.99 -19.50 13.67
C ASP A 88 8.79 -18.41 14.73
N SER A 89 9.31 -18.64 15.94
CA SER A 89 9.17 -17.72 17.08
C SER A 89 10.02 -16.46 16.96
N GLU A 90 10.98 -16.41 16.02
CA GLU A 90 11.89 -15.28 15.89
C GLU A 90 11.32 -14.13 15.03
N ILE A 91 10.26 -14.38 14.25
CA ILE A 91 9.65 -13.38 13.36
C ILE A 91 8.14 -13.34 13.60
N GLU A 92 7.65 -12.26 14.21
CA GLU A 92 6.22 -12.05 14.41
C GLU A 92 5.53 -11.87 13.05
N ALA A 93 4.52 -12.70 12.76
CA ALA A 93 3.69 -12.57 11.58
C ALA A 93 2.58 -11.54 11.81
N ASN A 94 2.20 -10.78 10.77
CA ASN A 94 1.15 -9.76 10.85
C ASN A 94 -0.22 -10.34 11.24
N CYS A 95 -0.46 -11.62 10.97
CA CYS A 95 -1.65 -12.36 11.37
C CYS A 95 -1.26 -13.72 11.95
N ALA A 96 -2.05 -14.22 12.90
CA ALA A 96 -1.95 -15.60 13.35
C ALA A 96 -2.48 -16.58 12.29
N GLU A 97 -1.97 -17.81 12.26
CA GLU A 97 -2.49 -18.88 11.41
C GLU A 97 -4.01 -19.06 11.64
N GLY A 98 -4.80 -19.05 10.57
CA GLY A 98 -6.26 -19.20 10.63
C GLY A 98 -7.04 -17.95 11.04
N ASP A 99 -6.39 -16.81 11.30
CA ASP A 99 -7.07 -15.53 11.58
C ASP A 99 -7.64 -14.92 10.28
N LEU A 100 -8.81 -15.42 9.88
CA LEU A 100 -9.51 -14.97 8.67
C LEU A 100 -9.88 -13.47 8.71
N PRO A 101 -10.37 -12.89 9.82
CA PRO A 101 -10.57 -11.44 9.93
C PRO A 101 -9.29 -10.63 9.66
N CYS A 102 -8.16 -11.03 10.24
CA CYS A 102 -6.88 -10.37 9.97
C CYS A 102 -6.49 -10.50 8.49
N LEU A 103 -6.53 -11.72 7.93
CA LEU A 103 -6.16 -11.96 6.53
C LEU A 103 -7.01 -11.14 5.55
N ARG A 104 -8.32 -11.02 5.80
CA ARG A 104 -9.21 -10.17 4.99
C ARG A 104 -8.84 -8.69 5.07
N ARG A 105 -8.45 -8.21 6.25
CA ARG A 105 -7.98 -6.83 6.43
C ARG A 105 -6.70 -6.59 5.64
N GLU A 106 -5.73 -7.49 5.70
CA GLU A 106 -4.46 -7.34 4.96
C GLU A 106 -4.67 -7.36 3.44
N TYR A 107 -5.51 -8.26 2.94
CA TYR A 107 -5.89 -8.26 1.51
C TYR A 107 -6.65 -7.00 1.10
N GLN A 108 -7.55 -6.51 1.95
CA GLN A 108 -8.25 -5.25 1.70
C GLN A 108 -7.28 -4.07 1.65
N LEU A 109 -6.38 -3.94 2.64
CA LEU A 109 -5.37 -2.88 2.68
C LEU A 109 -4.49 -2.90 1.44
N ARG A 110 -4.04 -4.09 1.02
CA ARG A 110 -3.26 -4.22 -0.21
C ARG A 110 -4.05 -3.82 -1.45
N THR A 111 -5.30 -4.26 -1.53
CA THR A 111 -6.20 -3.92 -2.65
C THR A 111 -6.36 -2.41 -2.73
N ASP A 112 -6.67 -1.77 -1.60
CA ASP A 112 -6.84 -0.33 -1.48
C ASP A 112 -5.57 0.46 -1.88
N GLU A 113 -4.40 -0.05 -1.50
CA GLU A 113 -3.10 0.54 -1.83
C GLU A 113 -2.80 0.42 -3.34
N ILE A 114 -2.83 -0.79 -3.91
CA ILE A 114 -2.40 -1.04 -5.30
C ILE A 114 -3.43 -0.55 -6.33
N GLU A 115 -4.69 -0.36 -5.93
CA GLU A 115 -5.71 0.27 -6.79
C GLU A 115 -5.77 1.80 -6.66
N SER A 116 -5.09 2.38 -5.66
CA SER A 116 -5.00 3.82 -5.50
C SER A 116 -4.29 4.45 -6.69
N SER A 117 -4.82 5.56 -7.21
CA SER A 117 -4.12 6.34 -8.25
C SER A 117 -2.80 6.94 -7.76
N GLY A 118 -2.58 6.99 -6.44
CA GLY A 118 -1.29 7.34 -5.85
C GLY A 118 -0.21 6.26 -5.98
N TYR A 119 -0.57 5.01 -6.31
CA TYR A 119 0.37 3.89 -6.32
C TYR A 119 1.50 4.07 -7.34
N ARG A 120 1.19 4.57 -8.54
CA ARG A 120 2.20 4.94 -9.56
C ARG A 120 3.23 5.97 -9.08
N ASN A 121 2.90 6.75 -8.05
CA ASN A 121 3.78 7.73 -7.42
C ASN A 121 4.45 7.18 -6.15
N SER A 122 4.14 5.96 -5.73
CA SER A 122 4.73 5.35 -4.55
C SER A 122 6.20 4.97 -4.76
N GLY A 123 6.96 5.00 -3.68
CA GLY A 123 8.35 4.59 -3.63
C GLY A 123 9.22 5.50 -2.78
N VAL A 124 10.52 5.22 -2.84
CA VAL A 124 11.56 5.97 -2.13
C VAL A 124 12.21 6.92 -3.13
N TYR A 125 12.29 8.20 -2.78
CA TYR A 125 12.93 9.22 -3.60
C TYR A 125 14.08 9.85 -2.84
N GLN A 126 15.30 9.64 -3.30
CA GLN A 126 16.51 10.15 -2.66
C GLN A 126 16.77 11.59 -3.09
N ARG A 127 16.98 12.48 -2.12
CA ARG A 127 17.31 13.87 -2.42
C ARG A 127 18.66 13.95 -3.13
N SER A 128 18.71 14.73 -4.22
CA SER A 128 19.90 14.85 -5.08
C SER A 128 21.16 15.38 -4.37
N ASP A 129 21.00 16.13 -3.27
CA ASP A 129 22.10 16.62 -2.43
C ASP A 129 22.50 15.65 -1.29
N GLY A 130 21.87 14.47 -1.23
CA GLY A 130 22.08 13.48 -0.18
C GLY A 130 21.42 13.82 1.17
N GLY A 131 20.56 14.84 1.22
CA GLY A 131 19.94 15.36 2.44
C GLY A 131 18.83 14.50 3.06
N GLY A 132 18.43 13.39 2.46
CA GLY A 132 17.39 12.50 2.97
C GLY A 132 16.58 11.81 1.87
N ASN A 133 15.52 11.12 2.26
CA ASN A 133 14.56 10.50 1.34
C ASN A 133 13.17 11.12 1.53
N LEU A 134 12.47 11.33 0.41
CA LEU A 134 11.03 11.50 0.38
C LEU A 134 10.42 10.11 0.15
N LEU A 135 9.64 9.65 1.12
CA LEU A 135 8.91 8.40 1.09
C LEU A 135 7.47 8.72 0.67
N VAL A 136 7.02 8.10 -0.41
CA VAL A 136 5.67 8.30 -0.93
C VAL A 136 4.95 6.97 -0.89
N GLN A 137 3.88 6.89 -0.10
CA GLN A 137 3.11 5.68 0.08
C GLN A 137 1.67 5.93 -0.36
N ALA A 138 1.17 5.15 -1.30
CA ALA A 138 -0.25 5.17 -1.60
C ALA A 138 -1.05 4.73 -0.38
N ILE A 139 -2.15 5.43 -0.14
CA ILE A 139 -3.15 5.02 0.84
C ILE A 139 -4.52 4.94 0.17
N ARG A 140 -5.52 4.52 0.94
CA ARG A 140 -6.93 4.49 0.54
C ARG A 140 -7.38 5.82 -0.09
N ASN A 141 -8.36 5.73 -0.98
CA ASN A 141 -9.05 6.85 -1.63
C ASN A 141 -8.15 7.74 -2.50
N ALA A 142 -7.26 7.12 -3.30
CA ALA A 142 -6.45 7.85 -4.28
C ALA A 142 -5.45 8.86 -3.67
N ASP A 143 -5.09 8.69 -2.40
CA ASP A 143 -4.28 9.65 -1.66
C ASP A 143 -2.87 9.08 -1.37
N ILE A 144 -1.93 9.94 -0.99
CA ILE A 144 -0.53 9.57 -0.70
C ILE A 144 -0.05 10.11 0.66
N ARG A 145 0.59 9.23 1.43
CA ARG A 145 1.34 9.60 2.62
C ARG A 145 2.73 10.02 2.21
N LEU A 146 3.10 11.26 2.53
CA LEU A 146 4.45 11.77 2.34
C LEU A 146 5.19 11.72 3.66
N ARG A 147 6.35 11.06 3.71
CA ARG A 147 7.25 11.12 4.87
C ARG A 147 8.61 11.59 4.42
N LEU A 148 9.24 12.44 5.23
CA LEU A 148 10.63 12.84 5.03
C LEU A 148 11.51 12.07 6.00
N TYR A 149 12.49 11.37 5.46
CA TYR A 149 13.44 10.57 6.22
C TYR A 149 14.83 11.20 6.17
N ASP A 150 15.40 11.47 7.34
CA ASP A 150 16.79 11.89 7.49
C ASP A 150 17.69 10.66 7.55
N ARG A 151 18.50 10.46 6.51
CA ARG A 151 19.43 9.32 6.41
C ARG A 151 20.57 9.37 7.42
N ARG A 152 20.95 10.55 7.93
CA ARG A 152 22.08 10.70 8.87
C ARG A 152 21.68 10.27 10.26
N ASN A 153 20.46 10.63 10.64
CA ASN A 153 19.90 10.38 11.96
C ASN A 153 18.98 9.16 12.00
N SER A 154 18.77 8.50 10.84
CA SER A 154 17.88 7.37 10.67
C SER A 154 16.52 7.58 11.33
N LYS A 155 15.84 8.69 10.97
CA LYS A 155 14.54 9.07 11.55
C LYS A 155 13.62 9.74 10.56
N ILE A 156 12.31 9.58 10.77
CA ILE A 156 11.28 10.39 10.10
C ILE A 156 11.24 11.77 10.75
N ILE A 157 11.38 12.82 9.95
CA ILE A 157 11.41 14.20 10.41
C ILE A 157 10.15 15.00 10.07
N ALA A 158 9.32 14.47 9.16
CA ALA A 158 8.01 15.03 8.83
C ALA A 158 7.12 13.94 8.22
N THR A 159 5.81 14.04 8.45
CA THR A 159 4.79 13.18 7.85
C THR A 159 3.57 14.00 7.45
N ALA A 160 3.04 13.76 6.25
CA ALA A 160 1.74 14.21 5.81
C ALA A 160 0.85 12.97 5.77
N GLN A 161 -0.10 12.84 6.71
CA GLN A 161 -1.35 12.04 6.64
C GLN A 161 -1.79 11.28 7.90
N ASP A 162 -1.04 11.24 8.99
CA ASP A 162 -1.46 10.42 10.12
C ASP A 162 -1.77 11.26 11.35
N GLU A 163 -3.03 11.66 11.49
CA GLU A 163 -3.56 12.34 12.67
C GLU A 163 -3.25 11.54 13.95
N ALA A 164 -3.37 10.21 13.91
CA ALA A 164 -3.15 9.33 15.06
C ALA A 164 -1.65 9.12 15.38
N GLU A 165 -0.77 9.14 14.37
CA GLU A 165 0.69 9.12 14.55
C GLU A 165 1.23 10.47 15.01
N ALA A 166 0.74 11.58 14.43
CA ALA A 166 1.12 12.94 14.82
C ALA A 166 0.71 13.24 16.27
N GLN A 167 -0.47 12.75 16.70
CA GLN A 167 -0.89 12.82 18.11
C GLN A 167 0.03 12.05 19.05
N ARG A 168 0.66 10.97 18.57
CA ARG A 168 1.54 10.08 19.35
C ARG A 168 2.98 10.59 19.40
N THR A 169 3.46 11.24 18.34
CA THR A 169 4.87 11.59 18.11
C THR A 169 5.19 13.09 18.24
N GLY A 170 4.18 13.97 18.19
CA GLY A 170 4.37 15.43 18.31
C GLY A 170 4.93 16.10 17.05
N LEU A 171 4.90 15.43 15.89
CA LEU A 171 5.29 16.00 14.60
C LEU A 171 4.25 17.03 14.09
N PRO A 172 4.65 18.01 13.28
CA PRO A 172 3.73 18.99 12.67
C PRO A 172 2.60 18.29 11.90
N GLN A 173 1.36 18.72 12.17
CA GLN A 173 0.14 18.24 11.53
C GLN A 173 0.07 18.77 10.08
N LEU A 174 -0.46 17.99 9.14
CA LEU A 174 -0.82 18.43 7.78
C LEU A 174 -2.23 17.86 7.52
N GLN A 175 -3.25 18.73 7.48
CA GLN A 175 -4.66 18.32 7.49
C GLN A 175 -5.11 17.59 6.22
N ARG A 176 -6.01 16.63 6.41
CA ARG A 176 -6.56 15.77 5.36
C ARG A 176 -7.45 16.50 4.34
N ASP A 177 -7.99 17.66 4.71
CA ASP A 177 -8.91 18.45 3.89
C ASP A 177 -8.20 19.44 2.92
N THR A 178 -6.86 19.51 2.96
CA THR A 178 -6.06 20.39 2.07
C THR A 178 -5.35 19.65 0.94
N PHE A 179 -5.43 18.32 0.89
CA PHE A 179 -4.79 17.53 -0.15
C PHE A 179 -5.55 17.63 -1.47
N GLN A 180 -4.84 18.09 -2.50
CA GLN A 180 -5.41 18.21 -3.82
C GLN A 180 -4.45 17.65 -4.86
N TRP A 181 -4.99 16.75 -5.69
CA TRP A 181 -4.34 16.37 -6.94
C TRP A 181 -4.64 17.42 -8.01
N ASP A 182 -3.59 17.90 -8.67
CA ASP A 182 -3.68 18.62 -9.93
C ASP A 182 -3.21 17.69 -11.06
N GLY A 183 -4.17 16.92 -11.59
CA GLY A 183 -3.88 15.78 -12.46
C GLY A 183 -3.21 14.61 -11.73
N PRO A 184 -2.67 13.61 -12.45
CA PRO A 184 -2.14 12.36 -11.87
C PRO A 184 -0.73 12.49 -11.27
N ASP A 185 -0.06 13.60 -11.55
CA ASP A 185 1.38 13.78 -11.32
C ASP A 185 1.70 14.94 -10.38
N THR A 186 0.72 15.76 -9.99
CA THR A 186 0.96 16.89 -9.10
C THR A 186 0.13 16.75 -7.83
N PHE A 187 0.81 16.66 -6.70
CA PHE A 187 0.20 16.62 -5.38
C PHE A 187 0.47 17.92 -4.64
N ILE A 188 -0.59 18.56 -4.15
CA ILE A 188 -0.52 19.82 -3.42
C ILE A 188 -0.89 19.53 -1.98
N LEU A 189 -0.07 20.02 -1.05
CA LEU A 189 -0.34 19.98 0.37
C LEU A 189 -0.13 21.35 1.01
N GLU A 190 -1.05 21.70 1.90
CA GLU A 190 -0.92 22.88 2.75
C GLU A 190 -0.86 22.43 4.21
N ALA A 191 0.14 22.93 4.94
CA ALA A 191 0.29 22.64 6.34
C ALA A 191 -0.75 23.36 7.17
N ALA A 192 -1.24 22.65 8.18
CA ALA A 192 -2.17 23.18 9.14
C ALA A 192 -1.91 22.48 10.48
N ASP A 193 -1.89 23.24 11.57
CA ASP A 193 -1.72 22.68 12.91
C ASP A 193 -2.94 21.84 13.35
N ALA A 194 -2.92 21.38 14.60
CA ALA A 194 -4.00 20.56 15.15
C ALA A 194 -5.38 21.25 15.13
N ASP A 195 -5.39 22.58 15.10
CA ASP A 195 -6.61 23.41 15.07
C ASP A 195 -7.00 23.82 13.63
N GLY A 196 -6.22 23.42 12.62
CA GLY A 196 -6.44 23.75 11.23
C GLY A 196 -5.91 25.10 10.79
N GLN A 197 -5.06 25.72 11.62
CA GLN A 197 -4.46 26.99 11.29
C GLN A 197 -3.15 26.77 10.54
N ALA A 198 -2.97 27.50 9.44
CA ALA A 198 -1.69 27.51 8.74
C ALA A 198 -0.58 28.02 9.67
N PRO A 199 0.65 27.45 9.59
CA PRO A 199 1.80 27.96 10.33
C PRO A 199 2.02 29.45 10.10
N ALA A 200 2.53 30.16 11.10
CA ALA A 200 2.73 31.61 11.04
C ALA A 200 3.69 32.05 9.91
N ASP A 201 4.66 31.21 9.57
CA ASP A 201 5.58 31.41 8.44
C ASP A 201 5.08 30.77 7.13
N GLY A 202 3.91 30.14 7.16
CA GLY A 202 3.30 29.39 6.06
C GLY A 202 4.08 28.11 5.73
N CYS A 203 3.38 27.12 5.18
CA CYS A 203 4.03 25.98 4.55
C CYS A 203 3.07 25.31 3.57
N ALA A 204 3.33 25.47 2.28
CA ALA A 204 2.64 24.75 1.22
C ALA A 204 3.68 24.08 0.33
N LEU A 205 3.48 22.79 0.05
CA LEU A 205 4.34 22.04 -0.86
C LEU A 205 3.56 21.61 -2.09
N THR A 206 4.20 21.72 -3.25
CA THR A 206 3.73 21.11 -4.50
C THR A 206 4.74 20.07 -4.93
N VAL A 207 4.30 18.82 -5.05
CA VAL A 207 5.13 17.70 -5.46
C VAL A 207 4.76 17.31 -6.89
N HIS A 208 5.68 17.53 -7.81
CA HIS A 208 5.54 17.11 -9.20
C HIS A 208 6.29 15.80 -9.43
N PHE A 209 5.56 14.74 -9.72
CA PHE A 209 6.06 13.41 -10.03
C PHE A 209 6.39 13.26 -11.51
N THR A 210 7.43 12.47 -11.77
CA THR A 210 7.84 11.98 -13.08
C THR A 210 8.20 10.51 -12.97
N GLU A 211 8.51 9.87 -14.10
CA GLU A 211 9.01 8.49 -14.13
C GLU A 211 10.25 8.27 -13.23
N LYS A 212 11.11 9.30 -13.08
CA LYS A 212 12.44 9.17 -12.45
C LYS A 212 12.64 10.02 -11.21
N ALA A 213 11.72 10.93 -10.90
CA ALA A 213 11.92 11.89 -9.82
C ALA A 213 10.60 12.47 -9.31
N ALA A 214 10.66 13.01 -8.10
CA ALA A 214 9.70 13.95 -7.55
C ALA A 214 10.40 15.30 -7.37
N THR A 215 9.79 16.39 -7.84
CA THR A 215 10.26 17.76 -7.59
C THR A 215 9.34 18.42 -6.59
N VAL A 216 9.88 18.81 -5.44
CA VAL A 216 9.15 19.51 -4.39
C VAL A 216 9.40 21.01 -4.56
N LEU A 217 8.32 21.76 -4.74
CA LEU A 217 8.28 23.21 -4.62
C LEU A 217 7.79 23.54 -3.21
N GLN A 218 8.45 24.48 -2.54
CA GLN A 218 8.07 24.94 -1.22
C GLN A 218 7.67 26.42 -1.28
N GLN A 219 6.54 26.75 -0.66
CA GLN A 219 6.09 28.11 -0.38
C GLN A 219 5.95 28.29 1.13
N GLY A 220 6.44 29.42 1.65
CA GLY A 220 6.50 29.67 3.08
C GLY A 220 7.78 29.14 3.74
N GLY A 221 7.91 29.40 5.04
CA GLY A 221 9.09 29.08 5.83
C GLY A 221 9.17 27.63 6.29
N CYS A 222 8.03 26.92 6.40
CA CYS A 222 7.96 25.54 6.88
C CYS A 222 8.77 25.29 8.17
N GLY A 223 8.73 26.23 9.13
CA GLY A 223 9.50 26.16 10.37
C GLY A 223 11.01 26.26 10.17
N GLY A 224 11.46 26.83 9.05
CA GLY A 224 12.87 26.88 8.64
C GLY A 224 13.37 25.60 7.97
N ALA A 225 12.50 24.61 7.75
CA ALA A 225 12.84 23.40 7.02
C ALA A 225 13.02 23.72 5.52
N ARG A 226 14.07 23.14 4.94
CA ARG A 226 14.35 23.23 3.51
C ARG A 226 13.91 21.94 2.84
N LEU A 227 12.68 21.89 2.33
CA LEU A 227 12.06 20.68 1.77
C LEU A 227 12.07 20.68 0.24
N GLU A 228 12.25 21.83 -0.38
CA GLU A 228 12.29 21.98 -1.82
C GLU A 228 13.51 21.31 -2.45
N GLY A 229 13.33 20.83 -3.69
CA GLY A 229 14.39 20.22 -4.48
C GLY A 229 13.92 19.03 -5.29
N THR A 230 14.87 18.41 -5.98
CA THR A 230 14.63 17.22 -6.78
C THR A 230 15.08 15.98 -6.01
N TYR A 231 14.15 15.03 -5.91
CA TYR A 231 14.32 13.73 -5.31
C TYR A 231 14.26 12.66 -6.40
N LEU A 232 15.35 11.92 -6.59
CA LEU A 232 15.47 10.87 -7.60
C LEU A 232 14.82 9.58 -7.09
N ARG A 233 13.94 8.98 -7.88
CA ARG A 233 13.27 7.73 -7.55
C ARG A 233 14.29 6.60 -7.49
N ASP A 234 14.31 5.87 -6.39
CA ASP A 234 15.04 4.63 -6.23
C ASP A 234 14.08 3.45 -6.45
N LEU A 235 14.31 2.68 -7.51
CA LEU A 235 13.46 1.56 -7.91
C LEU A 235 13.82 0.25 -7.20
N ASP A 236 14.98 0.21 -6.56
CA ASP A 236 15.48 -0.97 -5.86
C ASP A 236 15.20 -0.90 -4.35
N ASP A 237 14.84 0.27 -3.84
CA ASP A 237 14.48 0.50 -2.44
C ASP A 237 12.96 0.43 -2.20
N LEU A 238 12.56 0.03 -0.99
CA LEU A 238 11.17 -0.17 -0.59
C LEU A 238 10.83 0.66 0.64
N LEU A 239 9.58 1.10 0.73
CA LEU A 239 9.06 1.87 1.87
C LEU A 239 9.19 1.13 3.20
N THR A 240 9.09 -0.20 3.18
CA THR A 240 9.16 -1.06 4.37
C THR A 240 10.53 -1.04 5.05
N ASN A 241 11.58 -0.62 4.35
CA ASN A 241 12.90 -0.35 4.95
C ASN A 241 12.87 0.87 5.92
N TYR A 242 11.77 1.62 5.94
CA TYR A 242 11.61 2.86 6.70
C TYR A 242 10.38 2.86 7.63
N GLU A 243 9.65 1.74 7.72
CA GLU A 243 8.45 1.63 8.58
C GLU A 243 8.80 1.40 10.06
N PHE A 244 9.99 0.88 10.35
CA PHE A 244 10.47 0.58 11.71
C PHE A 244 11.67 1.44 12.11
N SER A 245 11.65 2.73 11.78
CA SER A 245 12.65 3.65 12.34
C SER A 245 12.37 3.73 13.85
N PRO A 246 13.26 3.21 14.73
CA PRO A 246 13.05 3.36 16.16
C PRO A 246 13.13 4.86 16.50
N ASP A 247 12.08 5.38 17.12
CA ASP A 247 12.10 6.69 17.79
C ASP A 247 13.18 6.73 18.89
#